data_AF-A0A2R7JUE5-F1
#
_entry.id   AF-A0A2R7JUE5-F1
#
_cell.length_a   1.000
_cell.length_b   1.000
_cell.length_c   1.000
_cell.angle_alpha   90.00
_cell.angle_beta   90.00
_cell.angle_gamma   90.00
#
_symmetry.space_group_name_H-M   'P 1'
#
loop_
_entity.id
_entity.type
_entity.pdbx_description
1 polymer ?
#
loop_
_entity_poly.entity_id
_entity_poly.type
_entity_poly.pdbx_seq_one_letter_code
_entity_poly.pdbx_strand_id
1 'polypeptide(L)'
;MATGGDFRIQPQFGGRFTRYDPDAEALAVFDKALASLPHAPLYARIDLLRRPDGQLALIEVEAIEPDLYVDLAPEVPARLAAALLDTLR
;
A
#
# COMPACT_ATOMS: atom_id res chain seq x y z
N MET A 1 -1.48 -21.15 14.09
CA MET A 1 -0.54 -20.23 14.76
C MET A 1 0.72 -20.19 13.90
N ALA A 2 1.38 -19.03 13.77
CA ALA A 2 2.68 -18.93 13.09
C ALA A 2 3.70 -19.86 13.77
N THR A 3 4.52 -20.58 13.01
CA THR A 3 5.61 -21.44 13.53
C THR A 3 6.96 -20.73 13.45
N GLY A 4 8.01 -21.23 14.12
CA GLY A 4 9.30 -20.55 14.20
C GLY A 4 9.82 -20.03 12.85
N GLY A 5 10.02 -18.71 12.75
CA GLY A 5 10.48 -18.02 11.54
C GLY A 5 9.37 -17.48 10.62
N ASP A 6 8.10 -17.76 10.92
CA ASP A 6 6.96 -17.30 10.12
C ASP A 6 6.57 -15.85 10.47
N PHE A 7 6.31 -15.04 9.45
CA PHE A 7 5.90 -13.64 9.57
C PHE A 7 4.51 -13.47 8.97
N ARG A 8 3.51 -13.29 9.85
CA ARG A 8 2.11 -13.11 9.47
C ARG A 8 1.57 -11.83 10.07
N ILE A 9 1.11 -10.94 9.20
CA ILE A 9 0.51 -9.66 9.59
C ILE A 9 -0.98 -9.58 9.26
N GLN A 10 -1.55 -10.65 8.70
CA GLN A 10 -2.96 -10.65 8.32
C GLN A 10 -3.86 -10.71 9.56
N PRO A 11 -5.04 -10.05 9.56
CA PRO A 11 -5.91 -9.98 10.73
C PRO A 11 -6.32 -11.33 11.33
N GLN A 12 -6.53 -12.36 10.49
CA GLN A 12 -6.86 -13.72 10.95
C GLN A 12 -5.75 -14.39 11.80
N PHE A 13 -4.54 -13.83 11.78
CA PHE A 13 -3.41 -14.27 12.61
C PHE A 13 -3.07 -13.28 13.73
N GLY A 14 -3.95 -12.32 14.01
CA GLY A 14 -3.77 -11.33 15.09
C GLY A 14 -3.14 -10.01 14.65
N GLY A 15 -2.89 -9.84 13.34
CA GLY A 15 -2.51 -8.55 12.78
C GLY A 15 -3.58 -7.49 12.98
N ARG A 16 -3.17 -6.21 12.95
CA ARG A 16 -4.08 -5.07 13.09
C ARG A 16 -3.74 -4.04 12.04
N PHE A 17 -4.77 -3.46 11.45
CA PHE A 17 -4.63 -2.29 10.60
C PHE A 17 -4.90 -1.04 11.44
N THR A 18 -4.03 -0.06 11.31
CA THR A 18 -4.18 1.27 11.92
C THR A 18 -3.82 2.31 10.88
N ARG A 19 -4.49 3.46 10.94
CA ARG A 19 -4.13 4.59 10.08
C ARG A 19 -2.66 4.97 10.30
N TYR A 20 -1.95 5.18 9.20
CA TYR A 20 -0.57 5.62 9.17
C TYR A 20 -0.45 6.75 8.15
N ASP A 21 0.10 7.88 8.59
CA ASP A 21 0.42 8.99 7.71
C ASP A 21 1.88 8.84 7.26
N PRO A 22 2.16 8.60 5.96
CA PRO A 22 3.50 8.32 5.48
C PRO A 22 4.44 9.52 5.64
N ASP A 23 5.63 9.24 6.13
CA ASP A 23 6.70 10.24 6.24
C ASP A 23 7.43 10.44 4.90
N ALA A 24 8.39 11.36 4.87
CA ALA A 24 9.15 11.67 3.67
C ALA A 24 9.99 10.48 3.15
N GLU A 25 10.43 9.57 4.03
CA GLU A 25 11.16 8.36 3.61
C GLU A 25 10.22 7.43 2.85
N ALA A 26 9.02 7.18 3.41
CA ALA A 26 8.00 6.35 2.77
C ALA A 26 7.55 6.92 1.42
N LEU A 27 7.27 8.23 1.36
CA LEU A 27 6.87 8.91 0.13
C LEU A 27 7.95 8.80 -0.97
N ALA A 28 9.23 8.94 -0.61
CA ALA A 28 10.32 8.79 -1.57
C ALA A 28 10.41 7.36 -2.15
N VAL A 29 10.10 6.33 -1.34
CA VAL A 29 10.02 4.96 -1.83
C VAL A 29 8.79 4.76 -2.73
N PHE A 30 7.64 5.35 -2.37
CA PHE A 30 6.43 5.31 -3.20
C PHE A 30 6.67 5.91 -4.58
N ASP A 31 7.24 7.11 -4.65
CA ASP A 31 7.54 7.80 -5.91
C ASP A 31 8.48 6.98 -6.79
N LYS A 32 9.53 6.40 -6.18
CA LYS A 32 10.48 5.53 -6.89
C LYS A 32 9.82 4.26 -7.42
N ALA A 33 8.94 3.65 -6.62
CA ALA A 33 8.21 2.45 -7.02
C ALA A 33 7.28 2.75 -8.21
N LEU A 34 6.48 3.81 -8.12
CA LEU A 34 5.58 4.23 -9.20
C LEU A 34 6.33 4.60 -10.48
N ALA A 35 7.45 5.33 -10.38
CA ALA A 35 8.28 5.68 -11.53
C ALA A 35 8.96 4.48 -12.21
N SER A 36 9.05 3.34 -11.51
CA SER A 36 9.64 2.11 -12.06
C SER A 36 8.62 1.22 -12.77
N LEU A 37 7.32 1.53 -12.68
CA LEU A 37 6.27 0.76 -13.35
C LEU A 37 6.26 1.07 -14.86
N PRO A 38 5.98 0.08 -15.72
CA PRO A 38 5.92 0.29 -17.17
C PRO A 38 4.79 1.26 -17.58
N HIS A 39 3.77 1.40 -16.74
CA HIS A 39 2.65 2.31 -16.92
C HIS A 39 2.23 2.87 -15.56
N ALA A 40 1.73 4.11 -15.55
CA ALA A 40 1.14 4.69 -14.35
C ALA A 40 -0.21 4.02 -14.06
N PRO A 41 -0.39 3.33 -12.93
CA PRO A 41 -1.66 2.72 -12.59
C PRO A 41 -2.64 3.79 -12.09
N LEU A 42 -3.95 3.58 -12.31
CA LEU A 42 -4.99 4.46 -11.78
C LEU A 42 -4.99 4.50 -10.25
N TYR A 43 -4.68 3.35 -9.64
CA TYR A 43 -4.51 3.16 -8.21
C TYR A 43 -3.45 2.08 -8.00
N ALA A 44 -2.71 2.19 -6.89
CA ALA A 44 -1.85 1.11 -6.42
C ALA A 44 -1.75 1.19 -4.90
N ARG A 45 -1.58 0.04 -4.25
CA ARG A 45 -1.06 -0.02 -2.89
C ARG A 45 0.44 -0.33 -2.95
N ILE A 46 1.22 0.42 -2.18
CA ILE A 46 2.66 0.22 -2.06
C ILE A 46 2.95 -0.19 -0.62
N ASP A 47 3.42 -1.41 -0.45
CA ASP A 47 3.68 -1.97 0.87
C ASP A 47 5.17 -1.88 1.19
N LEU A 48 5.48 -1.38 2.38
CA LEU A 48 6.85 -1.18 2.87
C LEU A 48 7.10 -1.97 4.14
N LEU A 49 8.34 -2.42 4.31
CA LEU A 49 8.84 -2.98 5.56
C LEU A 49 10.10 -2.22 6.00
N ARG A 50 10.25 -2.01 7.31
CA ARG A 50 11.50 -1.51 7.87
C ARG A 50 12.52 -2.63 7.97
N ARG A 51 13.67 -2.45 7.33
CA ARG A 51 14.80 -3.38 7.37
C ARG A 51 15.57 -3.28 8.70
N PRO A 52 16.46 -4.25 9.02
CA PRO A 52 17.27 -4.19 10.24
C PRO A 52 18.19 -2.97 10.36
N ASP A 53 18.56 -2.35 9.23
CA ASP A 53 19.33 -1.10 9.19
C ASP A 53 18.47 0.15 9.45
N GLY A 54 17.18 -0.04 9.71
CA GLY A 54 16.22 1.02 9.98
C GLY A 54 15.62 1.66 8.73
N GLN A 55 16.06 1.32 7.52
CA GLN A 55 15.55 1.92 6.29
C GLN A 55 14.29 1.21 5.79
N LEU A 56 13.37 1.96 5.17
CA LEU A 56 12.20 1.41 4.50
C LEU A 56 12.58 0.73 3.18
N ALA A 57 12.01 -0.44 2.94
CA ALA A 57 12.14 -1.19 1.70
C ALA A 57 10.77 -1.56 1.16
N LEU A 58 10.64 -1.49 -0.17
CA LEU A 58 9.48 -1.99 -0.90
C LEU A 58 9.37 -3.51 -0.73
N ILE A 59 8.19 -4.00 -0.37
CA ILE A 59 7.89 -5.43 -0.36
C ILE A 59 6.93 -5.82 -1.48
N GLU A 60 5.95 -4.98 -1.80
CA GLU A 60 4.92 -5.29 -2.79
C GLU A 60 4.34 -4.02 -3.44
N VAL A 61 3.90 -4.17 -4.69
CA VAL A 61 3.09 -3.20 -5.42
C VAL A 61 1.83 -3.91 -5.93
N GLU A 62 0.69 -3.58 -5.36
CA GLU A 62 -0.61 -4.13 -5.76
C GLU A 62 -1.36 -3.11 -6.61
N ALA A 63 -1.38 -3.32 -7.92
CA ALA A 63 -1.99 -2.39 -8.89
C ALA A 63 -3.22 -2.96 -9.62
N ILE A 64 -3.65 -4.18 -9.26
CA ILE A 64 -4.77 -4.86 -9.93
C ILE A 64 -5.97 -4.95 -8.97
N GLU A 65 -5.78 -5.61 -7.82
CA GLU A 65 -6.84 -5.91 -6.84
C GLU A 65 -6.44 -5.61 -5.38
N PRO A 66 -5.85 -4.44 -5.07
CA PRO A 66 -5.44 -4.14 -3.70
C PRO A 66 -6.64 -4.04 -2.75
N ASP A 67 -6.45 -4.48 -1.51
CA ASP A 67 -7.28 -3.98 -0.41
C ASP A 67 -6.89 -2.53 -0.09
N LEU A 68 -7.82 -1.60 -0.31
CA LEU A 68 -7.60 -0.17 -0.16
C LEU A 68 -7.96 0.36 1.24
N TYR A 69 -8.28 -0.53 2.19
CA TYR A 69 -8.55 -0.18 3.59
C TYR A 69 -9.65 0.88 3.77
N VAL A 70 -10.78 0.71 3.09
CA VAL A 70 -11.90 1.70 3.08
C VAL A 70 -12.42 2.03 4.49
N ASP A 71 -12.30 1.11 5.44
CA ASP A 71 -12.66 1.33 6.85
C ASP A 71 -11.74 2.32 7.57
N LEU A 72 -10.47 2.43 7.15
CA LEU A 72 -9.48 3.36 7.71
C LEU A 72 -9.40 4.67 6.93
N ALA A 73 -9.89 4.67 5.69
CA ALA A 73 -9.85 5.79 4.76
C ALA A 73 -11.19 5.89 3.99
N PRO A 74 -12.27 6.37 4.65
CA PRO A 74 -13.62 6.44 4.06
C PRO A 74 -13.70 7.37 2.82
N GLU A 75 -12.69 8.21 2.59
CA GLU A 75 -12.55 9.04 1.40
C GLU A 75 -12.15 8.27 0.13
N VAL A 76 -11.56 7.08 0.28
CA VAL A 76 -10.98 6.32 -0.84
C VAL A 76 -12.00 5.94 -1.91
N PRO A 77 -13.20 5.42 -1.59
CA PRO A 77 -14.20 5.09 -2.61
C PRO A 77 -14.56 6.28 -3.51
N ALA A 78 -14.73 7.47 -2.93
CA ALA A 78 -15.05 8.67 -3.70
C ALA A 78 -13.90 9.11 -4.61
N ARG A 79 -12.64 9.03 -4.13
CA ARG A 79 -11.44 9.33 -4.93
C ARG A 79 -11.26 8.36 -6.08
N LEU A 80 -11.47 7.06 -5.83
CA LEU A 80 -11.38 6.04 -6.87
C LEU A 80 -12.44 6.23 -7.95
N ALA A 81 -13.69 6.49 -7.56
CA ALA A 81 -14.77 6.78 -8.50
C ALA A 81 -14.47 8.01 -9.37
N ALA A 82 -13.96 9.09 -8.77
CA ALA A 82 -13.55 10.29 -9.51
C ALA A 82 -12.42 9.98 -10.52
N ALA A 83 -11.39 9.24 -10.10
CA ALA A 83 -10.29 8.86 -10.96
C ALA A 83 -10.76 8.00 -12.14
N LEU A 84 -11.66 7.04 -11.91
CA LEU A 84 -12.26 6.22 -12.96
C LEU A 84 -13.05 7.07 -13.97
N LEU A 85 -13.87 8.01 -13.49
CA LEU A 85 -14.64 8.91 -14.36
C LEU A 85 -13.73 9.79 -15.23
N ASP A 86 -12.59 10.23 -14.70
CA ASP A 86 -11.62 11.01 -15.47
C ASP A 86 -10.98 10.20 -16.60
N THR A 87 -10.85 8.87 -16.48
CA THR A 87 -10.34 8.02 -17.58
C THR A 87 -11.34 7.79 -18.73
N LEU A 88 -12.61 8.11 -18.52
CA LEU A 88 -13.68 7.94 -19.52
C LEU A 88 -13.93 9.20 -20.35
N ARG A 89 -13.21 10.30 -20.07
CA ARG A 89 -13.29 11.56 -20.82
C ARG A 89 -12.33 11.55 -21.99
#